data_AF-A0A1Q4WL80-F1
#
_entry.id   AF-A0A1Q4WL80-F1
#
_cell.length_a   1.000
_cell.length_b   1.000
_cell.length_c   1.000
_cell.angle_alpha   90.00
_cell.angle_beta   90.00
_cell.angle_gamma   90.00
#
_symmetry.space_group_name_H-M   'P 1'
#
loop_
_entity.id
_entity.type
_entity.pdbx_description
1 polymer ?
#
loop_
_entity_poly.entity_id
_entity_poly.type
_entity_poly.pdbx_seq_one_letter_code
_entity_poly.pdbx_strand_id
1 'polypeptide(L)'
;MRTREGARDRRAETAPITGTGRARLDQPRTARPGLLTLPSYDPEAFGVLSERIARFLGTGRFIVWMTVVVVVWIAWNTLLPMSVRFDEYPFIFLTLALSLQASYAAPLILLAQNRQDNRDRVNMEQDRARSDRNIADTEYLTREVAALRHGLGEVATRAFITSELGSIRSELQSLLKEIDERREAPEPL
;
A
#
# COMPACT_ATOMS: atom_id res chain seq x y z
N MET A 1 32.19 20.47 -78.64
CA MET A 1 30.87 19.85 -78.35
C MET A 1 30.62 20.01 -76.86
N ARG A 2 29.52 20.66 -76.49
CA ARG A 2 29.11 21.00 -75.11
C ARG A 2 28.72 19.75 -74.32
N THR A 3 29.06 19.70 -73.03
CA THR A 3 28.23 19.17 -71.91
C THR A 3 29.00 19.47 -70.61
N ARG A 4 28.69 20.56 -69.93
CA ARG A 4 27.63 20.78 -68.91
C ARG A 4 28.07 20.38 -67.50
N GLU A 5 28.11 21.41 -66.67
CA GLU A 5 28.24 21.42 -65.22
C GLU A 5 27.20 20.55 -64.51
N GLY A 6 27.63 19.97 -63.40
CA GLY A 6 26.77 19.39 -62.36
C GLY A 6 27.38 19.71 -61.01
N ALA A 7 27.14 20.94 -60.56
CA ALA A 7 27.44 21.41 -59.23
C ALA A 7 26.73 20.59 -58.16
N ARG A 8 27.40 20.43 -57.00
CA ARG A 8 26.89 20.27 -55.62
C ARG A 8 27.83 19.35 -54.85
N ASP A 9 28.15 19.56 -53.59
CA ASP A 9 28.08 20.69 -52.68
C ASP A 9 28.82 20.17 -51.44
N ARG A 10 29.69 20.99 -50.86
CA ARG A 10 30.13 20.95 -49.46
C ARG A 10 30.37 19.57 -48.80
N ARG A 11 31.62 19.10 -48.88
CA ARG A 11 32.18 18.17 -47.88
C ARG A 11 32.70 18.99 -46.69
N ALA A 12 31.79 19.43 -45.83
CA ALA A 12 32.09 20.01 -44.52
C ALA A 12 31.11 19.42 -43.49
N GLU A 13 31.64 19.13 -42.31
CA GLU A 13 30.97 18.61 -41.11
C GLU A 13 30.46 17.16 -41.19
N THR A 14 30.85 16.28 -40.29
CA THR A 14 30.44 16.39 -38.89
C THR A 14 31.44 15.69 -37.98
N ALA A 15 32.02 16.44 -37.04
CA ALA A 15 32.84 15.94 -35.95
C ALA A 15 32.03 14.98 -35.05
N PRO A 16 32.68 14.04 -34.32
CA PRO A 16 31.96 13.22 -33.35
C PRO A 16 31.37 14.12 -32.28
N ILE A 17 30.04 14.10 -32.15
CA ILE A 17 29.32 14.82 -31.09
C ILE A 17 29.70 14.16 -29.78
N THR A 18 30.67 14.76 -29.10
CA THR A 18 31.01 14.50 -27.70
C THR A 18 29.72 14.55 -26.90
N GLY A 19 29.35 13.41 -26.29
CA GLY A 19 28.12 13.28 -25.54
C GLY A 19 28.03 14.31 -24.42
N THR A 20 27.27 15.37 -24.65
CA THR A 20 26.76 16.24 -23.59
C THR A 20 25.79 15.39 -22.78
N GLY A 21 26.24 14.95 -21.62
CA GLY A 21 25.42 14.24 -20.65
C GLY A 21 24.15 15.04 -20.39
N ARG A 22 23.02 14.56 -20.92
CA ARG A 22 21.70 14.98 -20.49
C ARG A 22 21.63 14.67 -18.99
N ALA A 23 21.77 15.68 -18.16
CA ALA A 23 21.51 15.59 -16.73
C ALA A 23 20.04 15.20 -16.58
N ARG A 24 19.79 13.91 -16.33
CA ARG A 24 18.45 13.39 -16.06
C ARG A 24 17.93 14.09 -14.81
N LEU A 25 16.82 14.81 -14.97
CA LEU A 25 16.10 15.49 -13.88
C LEU A 25 15.39 14.51 -12.93
N ASP A 26 15.39 13.21 -13.25
CA ASP A 26 14.78 12.15 -12.45
C ASP A 26 15.63 11.64 -11.29
N GLN A 27 16.86 12.11 -11.11
CA GLN A 27 17.65 11.75 -9.93
C GLN A 27 17.44 12.80 -8.83
N PRO A 28 16.80 12.43 -7.69
CA PRO A 28 16.73 13.34 -6.56
C PRO A 28 18.18 13.66 -6.14
N ARG A 29 18.55 14.94 -6.24
CA ARG A 29 19.85 15.43 -5.79
C ARG A 29 19.93 15.20 -4.28
N THR A 30 20.58 14.11 -3.87
CA THR A 30 20.96 13.90 -2.48
C THR A 30 21.81 15.10 -2.04
N ALA A 31 21.37 15.73 -0.96
CA ALA A 31 21.90 16.98 -0.43
C ALA A 31 23.43 16.94 -0.31
N ARG A 32 24.08 18.03 -0.71
CA ARG A 32 25.52 18.26 -0.55
C ARG A 32 25.92 18.01 0.91
N PRO A 33 26.97 17.23 1.21
CA PRO A 33 27.52 17.21 2.56
C PRO A 33 28.21 18.57 2.78
N GLY A 34 27.53 19.45 3.52
CA GLY A 34 28.11 20.70 3.99
C GLY A 34 29.24 20.41 4.98
N LEU A 35 30.20 21.33 5.04
CA LEU A 35 31.41 21.36 5.87
C LEU A 35 31.17 21.25 7.40
N LEU A 36 29.92 21.04 7.82
CA LEU A 36 29.49 20.86 9.20
C LEU A 36 28.80 19.50 9.26
N THR A 37 29.53 18.49 9.75
CA THR A 37 28.93 17.23 10.21
C THR A 37 28.08 17.54 11.43
N LEU A 38 26.83 17.94 11.21
CA LEU A 38 25.83 17.83 12.27
C LEU A 38 25.74 16.34 12.64
N PRO A 39 25.70 15.99 13.94
CA PRO A 39 25.41 14.62 14.36
C PRO A 39 24.15 14.16 13.63
N SER A 40 24.28 13.14 12.78
CA SER A 40 23.15 12.58 12.07
C SER A 40 22.22 11.97 13.11
N TYR A 41 21.13 12.67 13.40
CA TYR A 41 20.05 12.15 14.22
C TYR A 41 19.53 10.88 13.55
N ASP A 42 19.83 9.72 14.14
CA ASP A 42 19.50 8.41 13.58
C ASP A 42 18.01 8.10 13.84
N PRO A 43 17.13 8.23 12.82
CA PRO A 43 15.70 8.04 12.98
C PRO A 43 15.34 6.61 13.44
N GLU A 44 16.23 5.63 13.26
CA GLU A 44 16.00 4.22 13.64
C GLU A 44 16.09 4.02 15.16
N ALA A 45 17.02 4.70 15.84
CA ALA A 45 17.14 4.67 17.29
C ALA A 45 15.92 5.29 17.98
N PHE A 46 15.41 6.40 17.45
CA PHE A 46 14.16 7.00 17.91
C PHE A 46 12.95 6.15 17.52
N GLY A 47 13.03 5.43 16.39
CA GLY A 47 12.25 4.25 15.99
C GLY A 47 11.80 3.41 17.18
N VAL A 48 12.79 2.69 17.70
CA VAL A 48 12.69 1.68 18.76
C VAL A 48 12.35 2.30 20.12
N LEU A 49 12.96 3.46 20.45
CA LEU A 49 12.68 4.14 21.71
C LEU A 49 11.20 4.56 21.80
N SER A 50 10.67 5.16 20.74
CA SER A 50 9.28 5.59 20.69
C SER A 50 8.31 4.41 20.76
N GLU A 51 8.62 3.28 20.14
CA GLU A 51 7.78 2.07 20.24
C GLU A 51 7.75 1.49 21.65
N ARG A 52 8.88 1.54 22.37
CA ARG A 52 8.96 1.14 23.77
C ARG A 52 8.19 2.09 24.68
N ILE A 53 8.30 3.40 24.45
CA ILE A 53 7.56 4.44 25.17
C ILE A 53 6.05 4.31 24.89
N ALA A 54 5.63 4.09 23.64
CA ALA A 54 4.22 3.92 23.28
C ALA A 54 3.59 2.71 23.97
N ARG A 55 4.28 1.55 24.01
CA ARG A 55 3.81 0.37 24.76
C ARG A 55 3.76 0.62 26.26
N PHE A 56 4.67 1.44 26.79
CA PHE A 56 4.74 1.76 28.21
C PHE A 56 3.62 2.74 28.64
N LEU A 57 3.41 3.82 27.89
CA LEU A 57 2.36 4.84 28.16
C LEU A 57 0.95 4.31 27.86
N GLY A 58 0.77 3.45 26.86
CA GLY A 58 -0.52 2.87 26.52
C GLY A 58 -1.04 1.82 27.52
N THR A 59 -0.19 1.38 28.46
CA THR A 59 -0.57 0.40 29.48
C THR A 59 -0.92 1.12 30.80
N GLY A 60 -2.04 0.77 31.43
CA GLY A 60 -2.45 1.33 32.73
C GLY A 60 -1.44 1.16 33.88
N ARG A 61 -0.40 0.34 33.67
CA ARG A 61 0.75 0.14 34.57
C ARG A 61 1.55 1.42 34.83
N PHE A 62 1.63 2.35 33.87
CA PHE A 62 2.33 3.63 34.07
C PHE A 62 1.67 4.47 35.16
N ILE A 63 0.34 4.57 35.11
CA ILE A 63 -0.44 5.32 36.10
C ILE A 63 -0.24 4.72 37.49
N VAL A 64 -0.32 3.39 37.61
CA VAL A 64 -0.09 2.69 38.88
C VAL A 64 1.30 3.01 39.46
N TRP A 65 2.35 2.91 38.63
CA TRP A 65 3.72 3.24 39.07
C TRP A 65 3.86 4.71 39.51
N MET A 66 3.31 5.64 38.73
CA MET A 66 3.32 7.08 39.07
C MET A 66 2.60 7.36 40.38
N THR A 67 1.43 6.75 40.61
CA THR A 67 0.70 6.88 41.88
C THR A 67 1.51 6.33 43.05
N VAL A 68 2.16 5.17 42.88
CA VAL A 68 3.02 4.58 43.93
C VAL A 68 4.17 5.52 44.29
N VAL A 69 4.85 6.12 43.31
CA VAL A 69 5.94 7.08 43.57
C VAL A 69 5.44 8.28 44.37
N VAL A 70 4.30 8.86 43.98
CA VAL A 70 3.69 9.99 44.70
C VAL A 70 3.33 9.61 46.13
N VAL A 71 2.70 8.44 46.33
CA VAL A 71 2.32 7.94 47.66
C VAL A 71 3.55 7.70 48.52
N VAL A 72 4.60 7.08 47.97
CA VAL A 72 5.87 6.85 48.68
C VAL A 72 6.53 8.16 49.07
N TRP A 73 6.51 9.17 48.18
CA TRP A 73 7.05 10.50 48.47
C TRP A 73 6.31 11.19 49.62
N ILE A 74 4.98 11.17 49.58
CA ILE A 74 4.14 11.73 50.65
C ILE A 74 4.38 10.96 51.95
N ALA A 75 4.39 9.63 51.92
CA ALA A 75 4.65 8.79 53.08
C ALA A 75 6.03 9.05 53.69
N TRP A 76 7.07 9.18 52.86
CA TRP A 76 8.42 9.52 53.31
C TRP A 76 8.46 10.88 54.03
N ASN A 77 7.84 11.91 53.45
CA ASN A 77 7.88 13.25 54.04
C ASN A 77 6.92 13.43 55.23
N THR A 78 5.90 12.58 55.39
CA THR A 78 4.94 12.65 56.50
C THR A 78 5.34 11.77 57.69
N LEU A 79 5.84 10.55 57.45
CA LEU A 79 6.15 9.56 58.48
C LEU A 79 7.53 9.75 59.11
N LEU A 80 8.47 10.42 58.45
CA LEU A 80 9.81 10.65 59.01
C LEU A 80 9.84 11.86 59.97
N PRO A 81 10.73 11.85 60.99
CA PRO A 81 10.93 12.97 61.90
C PRO A 81 11.35 14.26 61.18
N MET A 82 10.99 15.42 61.74
CA MET A 82 11.28 16.78 61.21
C MET A 82 12.75 16.99 60.78
N SER A 83 13.70 16.26 61.36
CA SER A 83 15.12 16.34 61.04
C SER A 83 15.52 15.71 59.70
N VAL A 84 14.64 14.92 59.07
CA VAL A 84 14.90 14.21 57.79
C VAL A 84 13.84 14.51 56.73
N ARG A 85 12.85 15.35 57.04
CA ARG A 85 11.84 15.80 56.08
C ARG A 85 12.50 16.70 55.06
N PHE A 86 12.41 16.33 53.80
CA PHE A 86 12.99 17.09 52.69
C PHE A 86 11.98 18.07 52.08
N ASP A 87 10.69 17.73 52.14
CA ASP A 87 9.58 18.44 51.51
C ASP A 87 8.34 18.47 52.44
N GLU A 88 8.25 19.50 53.29
CA GLU A 88 7.14 19.67 54.23
C GLU A 88 5.88 20.25 53.54
N TYR A 89 4.70 20.06 54.13
CA TYR A 89 3.43 20.55 53.56
C TYR A 89 3.55 22.06 53.25
N PRO A 90 3.38 22.51 51.99
CA PRO A 90 2.53 21.94 50.92
C PRO A 90 3.24 21.11 49.81
N PHE A 91 4.39 20.49 50.06
CA PHE A 91 5.14 19.67 49.08
C PHE A 91 5.59 20.44 47.82
N ILE A 92 6.39 21.48 48.03
CA ILE A 92 6.87 22.38 46.97
C ILE A 92 7.77 21.62 45.98
N PHE A 93 8.64 20.73 46.46
CA PHE A 93 9.52 19.97 45.56
C PHE A 93 8.75 18.99 44.70
N LEU A 94 7.76 18.28 45.27
CA LEU A 94 6.88 17.42 44.49
C LEU A 94 6.15 18.21 43.40
N THR A 95 5.63 19.38 43.75
CA THR A 95 4.89 20.24 42.81
C THR A 95 5.79 20.77 41.69
N LEU A 96 7.00 21.22 42.02
CA LEU A 96 8.00 21.65 41.03
C LEU A 96 8.41 20.50 40.11
N ALA A 97 8.63 19.31 40.65
CA ALA A 97 8.97 18.13 39.86
C ALA A 97 7.84 17.75 38.89
N LEU A 98 6.58 17.73 39.35
CA LEU A 98 5.43 17.39 38.51
C LEU A 98 5.17 18.44 37.42
N SER A 99 5.33 19.73 37.73
CA SER A 99 5.20 20.81 36.74
C SER A 99 6.30 20.73 35.66
N LEU A 100 7.54 20.46 36.06
CA LEU A 100 8.64 20.23 35.12
C LEU A 100 8.40 18.99 34.26
N GLN A 101 7.92 17.90 34.88
CA GLN A 101 7.59 16.67 34.16
C GLN A 101 6.55 16.93 33.06
N ALA A 102 5.47 17.65 33.37
CA ALA A 102 4.45 18.00 32.39
C ALA A 102 5.01 18.87 31.25
N SER A 103 5.85 19.85 31.59
CA SER A 103 6.48 20.75 30.62
C SER A 103 7.39 20.02 29.62
N TYR A 104 8.17 19.04 30.08
CA TYR A 104 9.05 18.26 29.21
C TYR A 104 8.32 17.11 28.48
N ALA A 105 7.19 16.62 29.01
CA ALA A 105 6.38 15.62 28.36
C ALA A 105 5.76 16.16 27.05
N ALA A 106 5.26 17.40 27.04
CA ALA A 106 4.62 18.01 25.87
C ALA A 106 5.49 17.95 24.58
N PRO A 107 6.75 18.43 24.55
CA PRO A 107 7.57 18.37 23.35
C PRO A 107 7.95 16.95 22.94
N LEU A 108 8.15 16.03 23.89
CA LEU A 108 8.40 14.62 23.58
C LEU A 108 7.18 13.95 22.94
N ILE A 109 5.98 14.24 23.44
CA ILE A 109 4.72 13.75 22.88
C ILE A 109 4.53 14.31 21.48
N LEU A 110 4.80 15.61 21.24
CA LEU A 110 4.72 16.22 19.91
C LEU A 110 5.68 15.58 18.90
N LEU A 111 6.90 15.23 19.32
CA LEU A 111 7.85 14.50 18.46
C LEU A 111 7.37 13.09 18.13
N ALA A 112 6.80 12.39 19.12
CA ALA A 112 6.21 11.06 18.92
C ALA A 112 4.99 11.12 17.98
N GLN A 113 4.14 12.14 18.13
CA GLN A 113 2.95 12.38 17.31
C GLN A 113 3.30 12.72 15.87
N ASN A 114 4.22 13.67 15.62
CA ASN A 114 4.66 14.02 14.26
C ASN A 114 5.15 12.80 13.45
N ARG A 115 5.75 11.83 14.14
CA ARG A 115 6.22 10.59 13.51
C ARG A 115 5.08 9.59 13.26
N GLN A 116 4.12 9.48 14.18
CA GLN A 116 2.91 8.69 13.97
C GLN A 116 2.12 9.25 12.78
N ASP A 117 1.89 10.56 12.74
CA ASP A 117 1.18 11.24 11.67
C ASP A 117 1.86 11.03 10.29
N ASN A 118 3.19 11.05 10.25
CA ASN A 118 3.93 10.79 9.01
C ASN A 118 3.78 9.33 8.54
N ARG A 119 3.81 8.36 9.47
CA ARG A 119 3.58 6.94 9.14
C ARG A 119 2.14 6.71 8.68
N ASP A 120 1.18 7.31 9.37
CA ASP A 120 -0.23 7.22 9.04
C ASP A 120 -0.53 7.84 7.69
N ARG A 121 0.10 8.98 7.37
CA ARG A 121 0.02 9.59 6.04
C ARG A 121 0.51 8.64 4.94
N VAL A 122 1.69 8.03 5.11
CA VAL A 122 2.23 7.08 4.12
C VAL A 122 1.32 5.87 3.95
N ASN A 123 0.79 5.32 5.05
CA ASN A 123 -0.16 4.22 5.00
C ASN A 123 -1.44 4.63 4.24
N MET A 124 -1.98 5.82 4.51
CA MET A 124 -3.16 6.34 3.81
C MET A 124 -2.92 6.55 2.31
N GLU A 125 -1.74 7.03 1.92
CA GLU A 125 -1.37 7.18 0.49
C GLU A 125 -1.27 5.80 -0.20
N GLN A 126 -0.70 4.80 0.46
CA GLN A 126 -0.63 3.43 -0.06
C GLN A 126 -2.01 2.78 -0.17
N ASP A 127 -2.87 2.96 0.83
CA ASP A 127 -4.22 2.40 0.82
C ASP A 127 -5.09 3.04 -0.27
N ARG A 128 -4.96 4.36 -0.52
CA ARG A 128 -5.59 5.00 -1.69
C ARG A 128 -5.12 4.36 -2.99
N ALA A 129 -3.82 4.23 -3.19
CA ALA A 129 -3.27 3.63 -4.41
C ALA A 129 -3.63 2.15 -4.59
N ARG A 130 -3.88 1.41 -3.50
CA ARG A 130 -4.43 0.05 -3.53
C ARG A 130 -5.92 0.06 -3.88
N SER A 131 -6.69 0.96 -3.29
CA SER A 131 -8.12 1.11 -3.57
C SER A 131 -8.37 1.43 -5.04
N ASP A 132 -7.59 2.35 -5.62
CA ASP A 132 -7.70 2.71 -7.05
C ASP A 132 -7.42 1.50 -7.96
N ARG A 133 -6.42 0.68 -7.61
CA ARG A 133 -6.13 -0.58 -8.32
C ARG A 133 -7.24 -1.61 -8.17
N ASN A 134 -7.78 -1.79 -6.96
CA ASN A 134 -8.88 -2.73 -6.73
C ASN A 134 -10.15 -2.34 -7.51
N ILE A 135 -10.43 -1.04 -7.65
CA ILE A 135 -11.53 -0.54 -8.47
C ILE A 135 -11.29 -0.89 -9.94
N ALA A 136 -10.08 -0.64 -10.45
CA ALA A 136 -9.72 -0.99 -11.83
C ALA A 136 -9.80 -2.50 -12.11
N ASP A 137 -9.31 -3.34 -11.18
CA ASP A 137 -9.38 -4.80 -11.28
C ASP A 137 -10.83 -5.28 -11.27
N THR A 138 -11.68 -4.67 -10.42
CA THR A 138 -13.11 -4.99 -10.37
C THR A 138 -13.81 -4.61 -11.68
N GLU A 139 -13.48 -3.45 -12.27
CA GLU A 139 -14.03 -3.05 -13.56
C GLU A 139 -13.58 -4.00 -14.68
N TYR A 140 -12.30 -4.38 -14.68
CA TYR A 140 -11.74 -5.33 -15.64
C TYR A 140 -12.44 -6.69 -15.54
N LEU A 141 -12.52 -7.27 -14.33
CA LEU A 141 -13.21 -8.54 -14.10
C LEU A 141 -14.68 -8.45 -14.48
N THR A 142 -15.37 -7.35 -14.19
CA THR A 142 -16.78 -7.17 -14.57
C THR A 142 -16.93 -7.16 -16.10
N ARG A 143 -16.03 -6.50 -16.81
CA ARG A 143 -16.01 -6.49 -18.28
C ARG A 143 -15.71 -7.87 -18.86
N GLU A 144 -14.74 -8.56 -18.28
CA GLU A 144 -14.34 -9.91 -18.70
C GLU A 144 -15.49 -10.91 -18.46
N VAL A 145 -16.16 -10.84 -17.31
CA VAL A 145 -17.35 -11.64 -16.99
C VAL A 145 -18.50 -11.33 -17.94
N ALA A 146 -18.71 -10.06 -18.30
CA ALA A 146 -19.74 -9.68 -19.28
C ALA A 146 -19.43 -10.25 -20.68
N ALA A 147 -18.16 -10.21 -21.11
CA ALA A 147 -17.72 -10.79 -22.36
C ALA A 147 -17.84 -12.33 -22.36
N LEU A 148 -17.41 -12.98 -21.27
CA LEU A 148 -17.55 -14.42 -21.07
C LEU A 148 -19.04 -14.83 -21.09
N ARG A 149 -19.91 -14.08 -20.41
CA ARG A 149 -21.35 -14.32 -20.41
C ARG A 149 -21.96 -14.21 -21.80
N HIS A 150 -21.50 -13.26 -22.62
CA HIS A 150 -21.96 -13.11 -23.99
C HIS A 150 -21.52 -14.31 -24.86
N GLY A 151 -20.23 -14.68 -24.81
CA GLY A 151 -19.70 -15.82 -25.56
C GLY A 151 -20.27 -17.18 -25.12
N LEU A 152 -20.48 -17.39 -23.83
CA LEU A 152 -21.17 -18.59 -23.31
C LEU A 152 -22.67 -18.59 -23.65
N GLY A 153 -23.29 -17.41 -23.72
CA GLY A 153 -24.70 -17.27 -24.12
C GLY A 153 -24.97 -17.76 -25.54
N GLU A 154 -23.99 -17.62 -26.45
CA GLU A 154 -24.07 -18.10 -27.83
C GLU A 154 -23.81 -19.61 -27.96
N VAL A 155 -22.91 -20.18 -27.15
CA VAL A 155 -22.53 -21.61 -27.24
C VAL A 155 -23.44 -22.53 -26.43
N ALA A 156 -24.14 -22.01 -25.41
CA ALA A 156 -25.03 -22.78 -24.54
C ALA A 156 -26.48 -22.28 -24.56
N THR A 157 -26.97 -21.74 -25.69
CA THR A 157 -28.39 -21.38 -25.76
C THR A 157 -29.25 -22.64 -25.84
N ARG A 158 -30.36 -22.67 -25.08
CA ARG A 158 -31.39 -23.73 -25.16
C ARG A 158 -31.76 -24.05 -26.61
N ALA A 159 -31.74 -23.06 -27.51
CA ALA A 159 -31.99 -23.22 -28.94
C ALA A 159 -30.99 -24.17 -29.63
N PHE A 160 -29.69 -24.06 -29.35
CA PHE A 160 -28.65 -24.95 -29.90
C PHE A 160 -28.81 -26.38 -29.36
N ILE A 161 -29.02 -26.53 -28.05
CA ILE A 161 -29.28 -27.84 -27.44
C ILE A 161 -30.56 -28.45 -28.01
N THR A 162 -31.61 -27.64 -28.21
CA THR A 162 -32.89 -28.10 -28.78
C THR A 162 -32.76 -28.44 -30.27
N SER A 163 -31.95 -27.70 -31.03
CA SER A 163 -31.69 -28.01 -32.44
C SER A 163 -30.85 -29.27 -32.61
N GLU A 164 -29.82 -29.47 -31.78
CA GLU A 164 -29.03 -30.71 -31.81
C GLU A 164 -29.85 -31.92 -31.37
N LEU A 165 -30.61 -31.81 -30.27
CA LEU A 165 -31.54 -32.87 -29.87
C LEU A 165 -32.61 -33.14 -30.94
N GLY A 166 -33.08 -32.10 -31.62
CA GLY A 166 -34.02 -32.22 -32.74
C GLY A 166 -33.42 -32.92 -33.96
N SER A 167 -32.17 -32.57 -34.31
CA SER A 167 -31.38 -33.19 -35.38
C SER A 167 -31.23 -34.69 -35.12
N ILE A 168 -30.69 -35.04 -33.94
CA ILE A 168 -30.50 -36.44 -33.50
C ILE A 168 -31.84 -37.20 -33.53
N ARG A 169 -32.94 -36.58 -33.07
CA ARG A 169 -34.27 -37.20 -33.13
C ARG A 169 -34.72 -37.49 -34.56
N SER A 170 -34.53 -36.55 -35.47
CA SER A 170 -34.93 -36.71 -36.87
C SER A 170 -34.13 -37.81 -37.58
N GLU A 171 -32.84 -37.91 -37.28
CA GLU A 171 -31.93 -38.92 -37.82
C GLU A 171 -32.29 -40.33 -37.32
N LEU A 172 -32.66 -40.46 -36.04
CA LEU A 172 -33.20 -41.72 -35.50
C LEU A 172 -34.53 -42.11 -36.17
N GLN A 173 -35.43 -41.15 -36.43
CA GLN A 173 -36.70 -41.42 -37.09
C GLN A 173 -36.52 -41.87 -38.55
N SER A 174 -35.58 -41.29 -39.29
CA SER A 174 -35.30 -41.70 -40.66
C SER A 174 -34.72 -43.11 -40.72
N LEU A 175 -33.78 -43.45 -39.82
CA LEU A 175 -33.21 -44.78 -39.74
C LEU A 175 -34.25 -45.85 -39.39
N LEU A 176 -35.16 -45.56 -38.45
CA LEU A 176 -36.25 -46.47 -38.11
C LEU A 176 -37.20 -46.70 -39.29
N LYS A 177 -37.54 -45.64 -40.03
CA LYS A 177 -38.41 -45.74 -41.20
C LYS A 177 -37.77 -46.57 -42.32
N GLU A 178 -36.47 -46.38 -42.57
CA GLU A 178 -35.74 -47.15 -43.57
C GLU A 178 -35.67 -48.65 -43.22
N ILE A 179 -35.54 -48.98 -41.94
CA ILE A 179 -35.60 -50.37 -41.46
C ILE A 179 -36.99 -50.95 -41.67
N ASP A 180 -38.05 -50.19 -41.40
CA ASP A 180 -39.44 -50.62 -41.57
C ASP A 180 -39.78 -50.85 -43.06
N GLU A 181 -39.38 -49.93 -43.93
CA GLU A 181 -39.52 -50.07 -45.40
C GLU A 181 -38.75 -51.29 -45.93
N ARG A 182 -37.55 -51.58 -45.39
CA ARG A 182 -36.82 -52.83 -45.71
C ARG A 182 -37.52 -54.08 -45.20
N ARG A 183 -38.31 -53.98 -44.14
CA ARG A 183 -39.08 -55.09 -43.56
C ARG A 183 -40.38 -55.36 -44.33
N GLU A 184 -40.96 -54.31 -44.90
CA GLU A 184 -42.24 -54.34 -45.61
C GLU A 184 -42.09 -54.59 -47.12
N ALA A 185 -40.87 -54.47 -47.66
CA ALA A 185 -40.54 -54.93 -49.01
C ALA A 185 -40.82 -56.45 -49.14
N PRO A 186 -41.83 -56.87 -49.93
CA PRO A 186 -42.14 -58.29 -50.10
C PRO A 186 -40.96 -59.00 -50.77
N GLU A 187 -40.56 -60.16 -50.25
CA GLU A 187 -39.67 -61.06 -51.00
C GLU A 187 -40.29 -61.30 -52.38
N PRO A 188 -39.54 -61.07 -53.48
CA PRO A 188 -40.03 -61.38 -54.81
C PRO A 188 -40.12 -62.90 -54.95
N LEU A 189 -41.35 -63.43 -54.93
CA LEU A 189 -41.69 -64.79 -55.38
C LEU A 189 -41.92 -64.80 -56.89
#